data_AF-A0A7J5EYY2-F1
#
_entry.id   AF-A0A7J5EYY2-F1
#
_cell.length_a   1.000
_cell.length_b   1.000
_cell.length_c   1.000
_cell.angle_alpha   90.00
_cell.angle_beta   90.00
_cell.angle_gamma   90.00
#
_symmetry.space_group_name_H-M   'P 1'
#
loop_
_entity.id
_entity.type
_entity.pdbx_description
1 polymer ?
#
loop_
_entity_poly.entity_id
_entity_poly.type
_entity_poly.pdbx_seq_one_letter_code
_entity_poly.pdbx_strand_id
1 'polypeptide(L)'
;MNVIADTILARAPAGRRNAVPNHHSVASWQPPITRRHVFVRRSLPAPTCWSMTVLRRHRASPHSSRRLKGRPRKEDRKDIVDALRRMAKHLGRTPTSQEFAAAESRVYRELYHHFHSFVAAVEAAGLPPVEFPRKWSRAAVVNELRRLDELGYVLSRRKLIDRGRHDLVNAAATYWGGMTNARRAAGLPPPPRGKRGTSRWSEDEVIASIKERKGRGWPLSSSRVPRMLRDAATYYFGGWREAIEKAGLDYDQIRLKRPAYSRHEVLSTLRALARTHPQTTLTGLHRHRLKSGIERWFSTVDEALRAAKLSGWPRRDRRQPMLTASETRALIRARRARGLPMFRTAVLRDDRRLERAGARNFGGWLAALRAAGVEVVSSRGQLTKKNRR
;
A
#
# COMPACT_ATOMS: atom_id res chain seq x y z
N MET A 1 -18.12 32.44 68.21
CA MET A 1 -17.01 31.59 68.71
C MET A 1 -16.03 31.46 67.56
N ASN A 2 -15.13 32.45 67.39
CA ASN A 2 -13.71 32.43 67.82
C ASN A 2 -12.97 31.25 67.17
N VAL A 3 -11.95 31.41 66.31
CA VAL A 3 -10.67 32.16 66.40
C VAL A 3 -10.12 32.24 64.95
N ILE A 4 -9.87 33.38 64.27
CA ILE A 4 -8.81 34.43 64.34
C ILE A 4 -7.36 33.95 64.31
N ALA A 5 -6.66 34.21 63.19
CA ALA A 5 -5.23 34.58 63.01
C ALA A 5 -4.84 34.17 61.57
N ASP A 6 -4.77 35.02 60.55
CA ASP A 6 -4.17 36.34 60.37
C ASP A 6 -2.64 36.36 60.48
N THR A 7 -2.03 37.15 59.57
CA THR A 7 -0.66 37.70 59.63
C THR A 7 0.50 36.79 59.13
N ILE A 8 1.47 37.19 58.29
CA ILE A 8 1.71 38.31 57.35
C ILE A 8 3.16 38.16 56.80
N LEU A 9 3.40 38.74 55.62
CA LEU A 9 4.67 39.30 55.05
C LEU A 9 6.00 38.50 55.04
N ALA A 10 6.59 38.42 53.83
CA ALA A 10 7.78 39.21 53.40
C ALA A 10 8.45 38.51 52.19
N ARG A 11 8.38 39.07 50.98
CA ARG A 11 9.29 40.07 50.38
C ARG A 11 10.70 39.53 50.04
N ALA A 12 10.92 39.42 48.72
CA ALA A 12 12.15 39.29 47.91
C ALA A 12 13.39 40.07 48.45
N PRO A 13 14.66 39.92 47.97
CA PRO A 13 15.01 39.81 46.55
C PRO A 13 16.38 39.16 46.13
N ALA A 14 16.57 39.12 44.80
CA ALA A 14 17.80 39.35 44.03
C ALA A 14 19.09 38.52 44.27
N GLY A 15 19.61 37.98 43.15
CA GLY A 15 20.98 38.31 42.77
C GLY A 15 21.81 37.22 42.09
N ARG A 16 22.52 37.67 41.04
CA ARG A 16 23.72 37.10 40.37
C ARG A 16 23.40 36.05 39.30
N ARG A 17 23.46 36.36 38.00
CA ARG A 17 24.58 36.83 37.14
C ARG A 17 25.87 36.00 37.29
N ASN A 18 26.45 35.73 36.12
CA ASN A 18 27.75 35.11 35.82
C ASN A 18 27.66 33.58 35.63
N ALA A 19 28.34 32.96 34.68
CA ALA A 19 29.07 33.44 33.52
C ALA A 19 29.27 32.23 32.61
N VAL A 20 29.36 32.50 31.30
CA VAL A 20 29.92 31.58 30.31
C VAL A 20 31.40 31.36 30.62
N PRO A 21 31.92 30.12 30.51
CA PRO A 21 33.28 29.93 30.03
C PRO A 21 33.23 29.21 28.70
N ASN A 22 33.63 29.99 27.69
CA ASN A 22 34.04 29.51 26.39
C ASN A 22 35.46 28.96 26.58
N HIS A 23 35.65 27.65 26.51
CA HIS A 23 36.97 27.06 26.34
C HIS A 23 36.95 26.16 25.11
N HIS A 24 37.59 26.68 24.07
CA HIS A 24 38.21 25.90 23.02
C HIS A 24 39.08 24.81 23.64
N SER A 25 38.75 23.55 23.37
CA SER A 25 39.73 22.48 23.43
C SER A 25 39.47 21.56 22.25
N VAL A 26 40.24 21.79 21.19
CA VAL A 26 40.36 20.91 20.03
C VAL A 26 41.15 19.70 20.50
N ALA A 27 40.45 18.72 21.07
CA ALA A 27 41.03 17.42 21.35
C ALA A 27 40.97 16.58 20.08
N SER A 28 42.09 16.53 19.38
CA SER A 28 42.40 15.59 18.31
C SER A 28 42.34 14.16 18.86
N TRP A 29 41.21 13.49 18.66
CA TRP A 29 41.08 12.07 18.96
C TRP A 29 41.71 11.26 17.82
N GLN A 30 43.00 10.92 17.97
CA GLN A 30 43.65 9.86 17.20
C GLN A 30 43.38 8.52 17.90
N PRO A 31 42.86 7.49 17.19
CA PRO A 31 42.72 6.17 17.77
C PRO A 31 44.09 5.48 17.92
N PRO A 32 44.28 4.64 18.94
CA PRO A 32 45.54 3.93 19.16
C PRO A 32 45.78 2.87 18.09
N ILE A 33 47.01 2.84 17.57
CA ILE A 33 47.55 1.76 16.74
C ILE A 33 47.77 0.56 17.66
N THR A 34 46.86 -0.42 17.64
CA THR A 34 47.09 -1.74 18.23
C THR A 34 47.30 -2.78 17.14
N ARG A 35 48.36 -3.55 17.34
CA ARG A 35 48.91 -4.60 16.47
C ARG A 35 47.86 -5.60 16.00
N ARG A 36 48.00 -5.98 14.74
CA ARG A 36 47.29 -7.08 14.05
C ARG A 36 47.37 -8.38 14.87
N HIS A 37 46.24 -8.81 15.41
CA HIS A 37 45.97 -10.23 15.59
C HIS A 37 45.14 -10.72 14.41
N VAL A 38 45.74 -11.64 13.65
CA VAL A 38 45.11 -12.39 12.57
C VAL A 38 44.06 -13.30 13.20
N PHE A 39 42.78 -12.96 13.04
CA PHE A 39 41.68 -13.86 13.32
C PHE A 39 41.06 -14.29 11.98
N VAL A 40 41.28 -15.56 11.63
CA VAL A 40 40.72 -16.22 10.46
C VAL A 40 39.19 -16.28 10.62
N ARG A 41 38.47 -15.39 9.94
CA ARG A 41 37.04 -15.56 9.72
C ARG A 41 36.85 -16.59 8.60
N ARG A 42 36.32 -17.78 8.97
CA ARG A 42 35.63 -18.66 8.04
C ARG A 42 34.39 -17.93 7.51
N SER A 43 34.53 -17.32 6.34
CA SER A 43 33.42 -16.81 5.54
C SER A 43 32.63 -18.01 4.98
N LEU A 44 31.38 -18.15 5.39
CA LEU A 44 30.40 -18.96 4.66
C LEU A 44 30.11 -18.26 3.32
N PRO A 45 30.17 -18.94 2.16
CA PRO A 45 29.85 -18.31 0.89
C PRO A 45 28.34 -18.08 0.77
N ALA A 46 28.00 -16.88 0.32
CA ALA A 46 26.71 -16.53 -0.26
C ALA A 46 26.37 -17.46 -1.46
N PRO A 47 25.08 -17.65 -1.80
CA PRO A 47 24.69 -18.45 -2.96
C PRO A 47 25.22 -17.79 -4.23
N THR A 48 26.23 -18.40 -4.84
CA THR A 48 26.79 -17.93 -6.10
C THR A 48 25.78 -18.15 -7.22
N CYS A 49 25.19 -17.06 -7.71
CA CYS A 49 24.83 -16.93 -9.12
C CYS A 49 26.00 -17.37 -9.98
N TRP A 50 25.82 -18.43 -10.78
CA TRP A 50 26.76 -18.74 -11.85
C TRP A 50 26.33 -18.04 -13.12
N SER A 51 27.08 -16.97 -13.41
CA SER A 51 27.17 -16.30 -14.69
C SER A 51 27.73 -17.25 -15.76
N MET A 52 27.22 -17.06 -16.97
CA MET A 52 27.33 -17.91 -18.14
C MET A 52 28.67 -17.74 -18.88
N THR A 53 29.83 -17.87 -18.22
CA THR A 53 31.13 -17.63 -18.89
C THR A 53 32.32 -18.37 -18.26
N VAL A 54 32.59 -19.62 -18.66
CA VAL A 54 33.97 -20.18 -18.78
C VAL A 54 33.96 -21.33 -19.79
N LEU A 55 34.39 -21.07 -21.04
CA LEU A 55 35.14 -22.00 -21.90
C LEU A 55 35.62 -21.29 -23.18
N ARG A 56 36.69 -20.49 -23.03
CA ARG A 56 37.66 -19.98 -24.03
C ARG A 56 38.75 -19.27 -23.21
N ARG A 57 40.06 -19.41 -23.35
CA ARG A 57 41.01 -20.12 -24.23
C ARG A 57 42.38 -19.98 -23.52
N HIS A 58 43.28 -20.95 -23.63
CA HIS A 58 44.72 -20.64 -23.73
C HIS A 58 45.30 -21.41 -24.93
N ARG A 59 45.96 -20.66 -25.82
CA ARG A 59 46.70 -21.12 -27.01
C ARG A 59 48.20 -20.98 -26.73
N ALA A 60 49.00 -21.90 -27.26
CA ALA A 60 50.33 -21.63 -27.80
C ALA A 60 50.41 -22.25 -29.22
N SER A 61 51.03 -21.53 -30.16
CA SER A 61 51.19 -21.80 -31.61
C SER A 61 52.69 -22.04 -31.92
N PRO A 62 53.16 -22.27 -33.18
CA PRO A 62 52.49 -22.46 -34.48
C PRO A 62 53.00 -23.70 -35.26
N HIS A 63 52.33 -24.08 -36.35
CA HIS A 63 52.93 -24.31 -37.68
C HIS A 63 51.87 -24.91 -38.62
N SER A 64 51.81 -24.32 -39.82
CA SER A 64 51.28 -24.85 -41.08
C SER A 64 49.76 -24.89 -41.33
N SER A 65 49.44 -24.31 -42.49
CA SER A 65 48.28 -24.54 -43.36
C SER A 65 46.89 -23.99 -42.98
N ARG A 66 46.61 -22.87 -43.63
CA ARG A 66 45.30 -22.30 -43.99
C ARG A 66 44.57 -23.27 -44.95
N ARG A 67 43.21 -23.31 -44.87
CA ARG A 67 42.20 -24.01 -45.75
C ARG A 67 41.76 -25.36 -45.15
N LEU A 68 40.53 -25.60 -44.68
CA LEU A 68 39.17 -25.37 -45.21
C LEU A 68 38.17 -25.06 -44.06
N LYS A 69 37.22 -24.12 -44.26
CA LYS A 69 36.04 -23.98 -43.38
C LYS A 69 35.07 -25.13 -43.70
N GLY A 70 35.24 -26.28 -43.06
CA GLY A 70 34.28 -27.37 -43.12
C GLY A 70 32.98 -27.03 -42.37
N ARG A 71 31.83 -27.35 -42.97
CA ARG A 71 30.52 -27.34 -42.29
C ARG A 71 30.64 -28.23 -41.04
N PRO A 72 30.25 -27.77 -39.84
CA PRO A 72 30.50 -28.56 -38.64
C PRO A 72 29.68 -29.86 -38.70
N ARG A 73 30.31 -30.98 -38.32
CA ARG A 73 29.79 -32.36 -38.43
C ARG A 73 28.34 -32.42 -37.94
N LYS A 74 27.43 -33.00 -38.74
CA LYS A 74 26.06 -33.29 -38.32
C LYS A 74 26.13 -34.39 -37.24
N GLU A 75 25.50 -34.14 -36.10
CA GLU A 75 25.43 -35.12 -35.01
C GLU A 75 24.53 -36.27 -35.46
N ASP A 76 24.98 -37.51 -35.27
CA ASP A 76 24.16 -38.68 -35.59
C ASP A 76 23.25 -39.05 -34.40
N ARG A 77 22.29 -39.95 -34.62
CA ARG A 77 21.36 -40.45 -33.59
C ARG A 77 22.07 -40.87 -32.30
N LYS A 78 23.25 -41.49 -32.40
CA LYS A 78 24.06 -41.92 -31.26
C LYS A 78 24.59 -40.74 -30.45
N ASP A 79 25.10 -39.70 -31.11
CA ASP A 79 25.68 -38.52 -30.45
C ASP A 79 24.62 -37.77 -29.62
N ILE A 80 23.39 -37.70 -30.15
CA ILE A 80 22.23 -37.09 -29.50
C ILE A 80 21.82 -37.89 -28.24
N VAL A 81 21.77 -39.23 -28.34
CA VAL A 81 21.49 -40.11 -27.20
C VAL A 81 22.56 -39.99 -26.12
N ASP A 82 23.83 -39.95 -26.50
CA ASP A 82 24.93 -39.81 -25.55
C ASP A 82 24.93 -38.43 -24.88
N ALA A 83 24.55 -37.37 -25.60
CA ALA A 83 24.34 -36.04 -25.02
C ALA A 83 23.24 -36.04 -23.96
N LEU A 84 22.10 -36.68 -24.23
CA LEU A 84 21.01 -36.83 -23.26
C LEU A 84 21.46 -37.61 -22.01
N ARG A 85 22.18 -38.72 -22.19
CA ARG A 85 22.72 -39.53 -21.08
C ARG A 85 23.73 -38.76 -20.23
N ARG A 86 24.65 -38.02 -20.86
CA ARG A 86 25.63 -37.18 -20.13
C ARG A 86 24.93 -36.12 -19.28
N MET A 87 23.93 -35.45 -19.84
CA MET A 87 23.17 -34.43 -19.11
C MET A 87 22.34 -35.05 -17.97
N ALA A 88 21.71 -36.20 -18.20
CA ALA A 88 20.97 -36.91 -17.16
C ALA A 88 21.88 -37.36 -16.00
N LYS A 89 23.08 -37.87 -16.31
CA LYS A 89 24.09 -38.24 -15.31
C LYS A 89 24.52 -37.03 -14.46
N HIS A 90 24.66 -35.87 -15.07
CA HIS A 90 25.04 -34.65 -14.35
C HIS A 90 23.91 -34.13 -13.45
N LEU A 91 22.65 -34.20 -13.89
CA LEU A 91 21.49 -33.72 -13.14
C LEU A 91 20.95 -34.72 -12.11
N GLY A 92 21.37 -35.99 -12.17
CA GLY A 92 20.79 -37.07 -11.36
C GLY A 92 19.32 -37.37 -11.68
N ARG A 93 18.79 -36.83 -12.79
CA ARG A 93 17.42 -37.01 -13.29
C ARG A 93 17.37 -36.76 -14.80
N THR A 94 16.31 -37.20 -15.47
CA THR A 94 16.12 -36.91 -16.89
C THR A 94 15.99 -35.39 -17.14
N PRO A 95 16.78 -34.81 -18.06
CA PRO A 95 16.73 -33.38 -18.37
C PRO A 95 15.42 -33.01 -19.05
N THR A 96 14.84 -31.87 -18.70
CA THR A 96 13.67 -31.34 -19.43
C THR A 96 14.08 -30.83 -20.82
N SER A 97 13.12 -30.77 -21.75
CA SER A 97 13.34 -30.21 -23.10
C SER A 97 13.91 -28.78 -23.07
N GLN A 98 13.44 -27.94 -22.14
CA GLN A 98 13.93 -26.56 -21.99
C GLN A 98 15.36 -26.50 -21.44
N GLU A 99 15.68 -27.34 -20.44
CA GLU A 99 17.04 -27.43 -19.89
C GLU A 99 18.03 -27.92 -20.96
N PHE A 100 17.65 -28.96 -21.73
CA PHE A 100 18.49 -29.50 -22.80
C PHE A 100 18.66 -28.52 -23.96
N ALA A 101 17.60 -27.82 -24.36
CA ALA A 101 17.67 -26.78 -25.40
C ALA A 101 18.56 -25.60 -25.01
N ALA A 102 18.59 -25.24 -23.72
CA ALA A 102 19.42 -24.15 -23.21
C ALA A 102 20.91 -24.55 -23.11
N ALA A 103 21.21 -25.79 -22.74
CA ALA A 103 22.59 -26.28 -22.60
C ALA A 103 23.23 -26.66 -23.94
N GLU A 104 22.46 -27.30 -24.83
CA GLU A 104 22.97 -27.94 -26.05
C GLU A 104 22.11 -27.55 -27.27
N SER A 105 21.90 -26.25 -27.49
CA SER A 105 20.97 -25.71 -28.51
C SER A 105 21.22 -26.22 -29.94
N ARG A 106 22.47 -26.58 -30.26
CA ARG A 106 22.84 -27.14 -31.56
C ARG A 106 22.38 -28.60 -31.69
N VAL A 107 22.67 -29.42 -30.68
CA VAL A 107 22.26 -30.84 -30.63
C VAL A 107 20.74 -30.95 -30.54
N TYR A 108 20.09 -30.02 -29.83
CA TYR A 108 18.63 -29.94 -29.73
C TYR A 108 17.93 -29.78 -31.09
N ARG A 109 18.53 -29.06 -32.05
CA ARG A 109 17.95 -28.90 -33.39
C ARG A 109 18.03 -30.19 -34.19
N GLU A 110 19.19 -30.85 -34.17
CA GLU A 110 19.38 -32.14 -34.86
C GLU A 110 18.53 -33.26 -34.22
N LEU A 111 18.29 -33.19 -32.90
CA LEU A 111 17.38 -34.09 -32.20
C LEU A 111 16.01 -34.19 -32.89
N TYR A 112 15.41 -33.05 -33.25
CA TYR A 112 14.10 -33.05 -33.95
C TYR A 112 14.19 -33.57 -35.38
N HIS A 113 15.31 -33.41 -36.07
CA HIS A 113 15.50 -33.97 -37.41
C HIS A 113 15.66 -35.50 -37.39
N HIS A 114 16.27 -36.06 -36.35
CA HIS A 114 16.57 -37.49 -36.28
C HIS A 114 15.50 -38.33 -35.55
N PHE A 115 14.90 -37.78 -34.49
CA PHE A 115 13.95 -38.48 -33.61
C PHE A 115 12.53 -37.92 -33.69
N HIS A 116 12.32 -36.78 -34.35
CA HIS A 116 11.02 -36.10 -34.51
C HIS A 116 10.36 -35.62 -33.20
N SER A 117 10.80 -36.11 -32.04
CA SER A 117 10.29 -35.74 -30.71
C SER A 117 11.39 -35.87 -29.65
N PHE A 118 11.37 -34.96 -28.67
CA PHE A 118 12.23 -35.04 -27.48
C PHE A 118 11.97 -36.31 -26.67
N VAL A 119 10.71 -36.75 -26.60
CA VAL A 119 10.32 -37.96 -25.86
C VAL A 119 10.93 -39.21 -26.52
N ALA A 120 10.84 -39.31 -27.86
CA ALA A 120 11.42 -40.43 -28.60
C ALA A 120 12.96 -40.50 -28.45
N ALA A 121 13.64 -39.35 -28.36
CA ALA A 121 15.07 -39.31 -28.10
C ALA A 121 15.43 -39.72 -26.66
N VAL A 122 14.60 -39.36 -25.68
CA VAL A 122 14.74 -39.77 -24.27
C VAL A 122 14.50 -41.29 -24.10
N GLU A 123 13.50 -41.84 -24.79
CA GLU A 123 13.23 -43.28 -24.85
C GLU A 123 14.38 -44.05 -25.49
N ALA A 124 14.89 -43.57 -26.63
CA ALA A 124 16.06 -44.16 -27.30
C ALA A 124 17.33 -44.07 -26.42
N ALA A 125 17.39 -43.09 -25.53
CA ALA A 125 18.46 -42.97 -24.55
C ALA A 125 18.31 -43.91 -23.34
N GLY A 126 17.18 -44.61 -23.20
CA GLY A 126 16.88 -45.48 -22.06
C GLY A 126 16.70 -44.70 -20.75
N LEU A 127 16.33 -43.42 -20.83
CA LEU A 127 16.10 -42.57 -19.68
C LEU A 127 14.62 -42.62 -19.29
N PRO A 128 14.28 -42.58 -17.99
CA PRO A 128 12.89 -42.53 -17.58
C PRO A 128 12.25 -41.25 -18.12
N PRO A 129 11.00 -41.30 -18.63
CA PRO A 129 10.37 -40.15 -19.25
C PRO A 129 10.30 -38.98 -18.27
N VAL A 130 10.59 -37.77 -18.75
CA VAL A 130 10.34 -36.54 -18.00
C VAL A 130 8.83 -36.44 -17.81
N GLU A 131 8.33 -36.50 -16.57
CA GLU A 131 6.89 -36.51 -16.30
C GLU A 131 6.18 -35.16 -16.59
N PHE A 132 6.10 -34.61 -17.81
CA PHE A 132 5.18 -33.48 -18.11
C PHE A 132 4.73 -33.40 -19.58
N PRO A 133 3.48 -32.97 -19.92
CA PRO A 133 2.37 -32.57 -19.06
C PRO A 133 1.22 -33.59 -19.05
N ARG A 134 0.66 -33.84 -17.86
CA ARG A 134 -0.69 -34.39 -17.75
C ARG A 134 -1.64 -33.48 -18.54
N LYS A 135 -2.51 -34.06 -19.37
CA LYS A 135 -3.66 -33.30 -19.91
C LYS A 135 -4.48 -32.83 -18.72
N TRP A 136 -4.36 -31.54 -18.40
CA TRP A 136 -5.10 -30.97 -17.30
C TRP A 136 -6.58 -30.99 -17.63
N SER A 137 -7.36 -31.47 -16.67
CA SER A 137 -8.80 -31.38 -16.64
C SER A 137 -9.20 -30.85 -15.28
N ARG A 138 -10.46 -30.43 -15.13
CA ARG A 138 -11.00 -30.03 -13.82
C ARG A 138 -10.71 -31.09 -12.75
N ALA A 139 -10.95 -32.36 -13.07
CA ALA A 139 -10.68 -33.49 -12.17
C ALA A 139 -9.18 -33.72 -11.92
N ALA A 140 -8.34 -33.66 -12.96
CA ALA A 140 -6.90 -33.88 -12.81
C ALA A 140 -6.22 -32.85 -11.90
N VAL A 141 -6.66 -31.58 -11.95
CA VAL A 141 -6.17 -30.53 -11.04
C VAL A 141 -6.53 -30.86 -9.59
N VAL A 142 -7.77 -31.29 -9.33
CA VAL A 142 -8.24 -31.66 -7.98
C VAL A 142 -7.48 -32.86 -7.45
N ASN A 143 -7.33 -33.92 -8.25
CA ASN A 143 -6.65 -35.13 -7.84
C ASN A 143 -5.17 -34.87 -7.53
N GLU A 144 -4.49 -34.04 -8.33
CA GLU A 144 -3.11 -33.68 -8.04
C GLU A 144 -2.99 -32.82 -6.77
N LEU A 145 -3.93 -31.90 -6.52
CA LEU A 145 -3.94 -31.14 -5.28
C LEU A 145 -4.12 -32.06 -4.06
N ARG A 146 -5.02 -33.04 -4.12
CA ARG A 146 -5.19 -34.03 -3.04
C ARG A 146 -3.93 -34.85 -2.83
N ARG A 147 -3.35 -35.38 -3.90
CA ARG A 147 -2.08 -36.14 -3.83
C ARG A 147 -0.97 -35.34 -3.17
N LEU A 148 -0.82 -34.06 -3.52
CA LEU A 148 0.24 -33.24 -2.93
C LEU A 148 -0.05 -32.89 -1.46
N ASP A 149 -1.32 -32.82 -1.06
CA ASP A 149 -1.72 -32.58 0.33
C ASP A 149 -1.47 -33.82 1.21
N GLU A 150 -1.78 -35.01 0.69
CA GLU A 150 -1.45 -36.31 1.31
C GLU A 150 0.06 -36.48 1.53
N LEU A 151 0.88 -35.95 0.62
CA LEU A 151 2.33 -35.89 0.75
C LEU A 151 2.82 -34.79 1.71
N GLY A 152 1.92 -34.07 2.37
CA GLY A 152 2.23 -33.05 3.37
C GLY A 152 2.77 -31.73 2.78
N TYR A 153 2.62 -31.48 1.49
CA TYR A 153 3.14 -30.26 0.88
C TYR A 153 2.29 -29.03 1.21
N VAL A 154 2.95 -27.90 1.44
CA VAL A 154 2.27 -26.61 1.58
C VAL A 154 1.80 -26.12 0.21
N LEU A 155 0.52 -26.34 -0.11
CA LEU A 155 -0.06 -26.02 -1.43
C LEU A 155 -0.44 -24.54 -1.62
N SER A 156 0.40 -23.63 -1.18
CA SER A 156 0.26 -22.20 -1.49
C SER A 156 0.81 -21.91 -2.88
N ARG A 157 0.22 -20.93 -3.60
CA ARG A 157 0.69 -20.52 -4.93
C ARG A 157 2.20 -20.27 -4.97
N ARG A 158 2.73 -19.58 -3.96
CA ARG A 158 4.16 -19.26 -3.88
C ARG A 158 5.01 -20.52 -3.65
N LYS A 159 4.65 -21.38 -2.71
CA LYS A 159 5.40 -22.61 -2.45
C LYS A 159 5.36 -23.62 -3.59
N LEU A 160 4.29 -23.62 -4.39
CA LEU A 160 4.21 -24.41 -5.63
C LEU A 160 5.12 -23.84 -6.72
N ILE A 161 5.14 -22.51 -6.89
CA ILE A 161 6.06 -21.82 -7.80
C ILE A 161 7.52 -22.05 -7.41
N ASP A 162 7.86 -21.90 -6.13
CA ASP A 162 9.23 -22.14 -5.61
C ASP A 162 9.70 -23.58 -5.89
N ARG A 163 8.78 -24.52 -6.06
CA ARG A 163 9.04 -25.93 -6.42
C ARG A 163 8.93 -26.22 -7.92
N GLY A 164 8.85 -25.19 -8.76
CA GLY A 164 8.73 -25.34 -10.20
C GLY A 164 7.35 -25.82 -10.69
N ARG A 165 6.34 -25.92 -9.82
CA ARG A 165 4.97 -26.38 -10.18
C ARG A 165 4.12 -25.27 -10.78
N HIS A 166 4.69 -24.55 -11.75
CA HIS A 166 3.99 -23.52 -12.51
C HIS A 166 2.85 -24.12 -13.35
N ASP A 167 3.03 -25.35 -13.82
CA ASP A 167 2.05 -26.17 -14.54
C ASP A 167 0.71 -26.27 -13.79
N LEU A 168 0.76 -26.67 -12.51
CA LEU A 168 -0.42 -26.87 -11.67
C LEU A 168 -1.08 -25.53 -11.29
N VAL A 169 -0.28 -24.49 -11.04
CA VAL A 169 -0.78 -23.15 -10.74
C VAL A 169 -1.55 -22.58 -11.94
N ASN A 170 -1.01 -22.75 -13.14
CA ASN A 170 -1.66 -22.30 -14.37
C ASN A 170 -2.91 -23.14 -14.66
N ALA A 171 -2.85 -24.46 -14.50
CA ALA A 171 -4.02 -25.32 -14.66
C ALA A 171 -5.15 -24.97 -13.68
N ALA A 172 -4.82 -24.70 -12.42
CA ALA A 172 -5.81 -24.25 -11.43
C ALA A 172 -6.44 -22.89 -11.81
N ALA A 173 -5.66 -21.98 -12.41
CA ALA A 173 -6.19 -20.73 -12.95
C ALA A 173 -7.16 -20.97 -14.11
N THR A 174 -6.78 -21.81 -15.07
CA THR A 174 -7.56 -22.09 -16.28
C THR A 174 -8.85 -22.85 -16.00
N TYR A 175 -8.81 -23.94 -15.24
CA TYR A 175 -9.96 -24.84 -15.08
C TYR A 175 -10.91 -24.48 -13.92
N TRP A 176 -10.39 -23.76 -12.92
CA TRP A 176 -11.10 -23.44 -11.68
C TRP A 176 -11.14 -21.93 -11.36
N GLY A 177 -10.56 -21.07 -12.21
CA GLY A 177 -10.50 -19.62 -11.97
C GLY A 177 -9.55 -19.22 -10.84
N GLY A 178 -8.64 -20.12 -10.44
CA GLY A 178 -7.59 -19.83 -9.46
C GLY A 178 -7.40 -20.91 -8.40
N MET A 179 -6.26 -20.85 -7.72
CA MET A 179 -5.84 -21.83 -6.71
C MET A 179 -6.81 -21.95 -5.53
N THR A 180 -7.44 -20.85 -5.11
CA THR A 180 -8.42 -20.88 -4.02
C THR A 180 -9.65 -21.74 -4.36
N ASN A 181 -10.16 -21.61 -5.59
CA ASN A 181 -11.31 -22.37 -6.06
C ASN A 181 -10.93 -23.83 -6.31
N ALA A 182 -9.75 -24.10 -6.88
CA ALA A 182 -9.26 -25.45 -7.09
C ALA A 182 -9.07 -26.22 -5.76
N ARG A 183 -8.53 -25.57 -4.72
CA ARG A 183 -8.41 -26.13 -3.36
C ARG A 183 -9.78 -26.43 -2.74
N ARG A 184 -10.73 -25.51 -2.89
CA ARG A 184 -12.11 -25.71 -2.42
C ARG A 184 -12.74 -26.93 -3.09
N ALA A 185 -12.57 -27.07 -4.41
CA ALA A 185 -13.04 -28.24 -5.15
C ALA A 185 -12.34 -29.54 -4.73
N ALA A 186 -11.09 -29.46 -4.29
CA ALA A 186 -10.33 -30.59 -3.77
C ALA A 186 -10.69 -30.97 -2.32
N GLY A 187 -11.55 -30.20 -1.63
CA GLY A 187 -11.85 -30.41 -0.21
C GLY A 187 -10.73 -29.94 0.71
N LEU A 188 -9.77 -29.18 0.19
CA LEU A 188 -8.62 -28.71 0.94
C LEU A 188 -8.96 -27.40 1.65
N PRO A 189 -8.48 -27.20 2.90
CA PRO A 189 -8.67 -25.94 3.59
C PRO A 189 -8.07 -24.80 2.77
N PRO A 190 -8.51 -23.54 2.96
CA PRO A 190 -7.83 -22.40 2.37
C PRO A 190 -6.34 -22.47 2.74
N PRO A 191 -5.42 -22.07 1.84
CA PRO A 191 -3.99 -22.11 2.16
C PRO A 191 -3.79 -21.35 3.47
N PRO A 192 -2.91 -21.83 4.37
CA PRO A 192 -2.56 -21.08 5.56
C PRO A 192 -2.27 -19.65 5.11
N ARG A 193 -3.12 -18.70 5.53
CA ARG A 193 -2.87 -17.30 5.23
C ARG A 193 -1.60 -17.01 6.00
N GLY A 194 -0.45 -17.02 5.32
CA GLY A 194 0.79 -16.52 5.90
C GLY A 194 0.41 -15.17 6.50
N LYS A 195 0.66 -15.01 7.81
CA LYS A 195 0.28 -13.80 8.54
C LYS A 195 0.64 -12.61 7.66
N ARG A 196 -0.37 -11.88 7.17
CA ARG A 196 -0.14 -10.67 6.38
C ARG A 196 0.57 -9.69 7.31
N GLY A 197 1.89 -9.62 7.21
CA GLY A 197 2.71 -8.51 7.72
C GLY A 197 2.83 -8.33 9.23
N THR A 198 2.74 -9.37 10.06
CA THR A 198 3.10 -9.27 11.50
C THR A 198 4.39 -9.98 11.87
N SER A 199 5.38 -10.01 10.96
CA SER A 199 6.74 -10.46 11.31
C SER A 199 7.78 -9.60 10.60
N ARG A 200 7.79 -8.32 10.95
CA ARG A 200 8.96 -7.45 10.78
C ARG A 200 9.15 -6.48 11.95
N TRP A 201 8.25 -6.57 12.92
CA TRP A 201 8.18 -5.70 14.07
C TRP A 201 7.77 -6.55 15.26
N SER A 202 8.61 -6.52 16.28
CA SER A 202 8.37 -6.86 17.67
C SER A 202 8.50 -5.58 18.51
N GLU A 203 8.13 -5.65 19.79
CA GLU A 203 8.38 -4.55 20.74
C GLU A 203 9.85 -4.11 20.72
N ASP A 204 10.77 -5.07 20.75
CA ASP A 204 12.22 -4.84 20.73
C ASP A 204 12.68 -4.21 19.41
N GLU A 205 12.18 -4.68 18.26
CA GLU A 205 12.54 -4.12 16.95
C GLU A 205 12.08 -2.66 16.79
N VAL A 206 10.91 -2.31 17.35
CA VAL A 206 10.41 -0.93 17.39
C VAL A 206 11.33 -0.06 18.24
N ILE A 207 11.68 -0.50 19.44
CA ILE A 207 12.61 0.23 20.35
C ILE A 207 13.99 0.37 19.70
N ALA A 208 14.53 -0.70 19.14
CA ALA A 208 15.82 -0.70 18.46
C ALA A 208 15.84 0.28 17.29
N SER A 209 14.78 0.29 16.48
CA SER A 209 14.64 1.22 15.35
C SER A 209 14.54 2.68 15.81
N ILE A 210 13.84 2.95 16.92
CA ILE A 210 13.78 4.31 17.50
C ILE A 210 15.18 4.76 17.97
N LYS A 211 15.90 3.90 18.70
CA LYS A 211 17.25 4.19 19.19
C LYS A 211 18.26 4.36 18.05
N GLU A 212 18.21 3.52 17.03
CA GLU A 212 19.05 3.63 15.84
C GLU A 212 18.83 4.97 15.13
N ARG A 213 17.57 5.37 14.93
CA ARG A 213 17.23 6.65 14.33
C ARG A 213 17.78 7.82 15.14
N LYS A 214 17.72 7.75 16.48
CA LYS A 214 18.36 8.75 17.36
C LYS A 214 19.87 8.79 17.17
N GLY A 215 20.53 7.62 17.16
CA GLY A 215 21.99 7.51 17.00
C GLY A 215 22.48 8.06 15.66
N ARG A 216 21.68 7.93 14.61
CA ARG A 216 21.94 8.52 13.28
C ARG A 216 21.57 10.00 13.15
N GLY A 217 21.04 10.62 14.22
CA GLY A 217 20.56 12.01 14.21
C GLY A 217 19.32 12.24 13.34
N TRP A 218 18.57 11.18 13.01
CA TRP A 218 17.38 11.30 12.17
C TRP A 218 16.18 11.82 12.96
N PRO A 219 15.25 12.56 12.32
CA PRO A 219 14.06 13.05 12.99
C PRO A 219 13.21 11.92 13.60
N LEU A 220 12.86 12.11 14.87
CA LEU A 220 11.99 11.21 15.66
C LEU A 220 10.56 11.74 15.84
N SER A 221 10.23 12.91 15.28
CA SER A 221 8.86 13.41 15.30
C SER A 221 7.94 12.45 14.54
N SER A 222 6.75 12.17 15.09
CA SER A 222 5.77 11.23 14.53
C SER A 222 5.39 11.48 13.06
N SER A 223 5.51 12.73 12.60
CA SER A 223 5.24 13.15 11.22
C SER A 223 6.41 12.95 10.25
N ARG A 224 7.62 12.68 10.75
CA ARG A 224 8.87 12.52 9.96
C ARG A 224 9.46 11.11 10.06
N VAL A 225 8.77 10.19 10.71
CA VAL A 225 9.17 8.77 10.82
C VAL A 225 8.43 7.92 9.78
N PRO A 226 9.00 6.78 9.35
CA PRO A 226 8.31 5.88 8.41
C PRO A 226 6.95 5.44 8.95
N ARG A 227 5.92 5.47 8.10
CA ARG A 227 4.55 5.08 8.47
C ARG A 227 4.50 3.71 9.14
N MET A 228 5.25 2.73 8.62
CA MET A 228 5.29 1.38 9.16
C MET A 228 5.83 1.32 10.60
N LEU A 229 6.88 2.08 10.91
CA LEU A 229 7.44 2.15 12.26
C LEU A 229 6.46 2.84 13.23
N ARG A 230 5.80 3.91 12.79
CA ARG A 230 4.77 4.58 13.59
C ARG A 230 3.57 3.68 13.85
N ASP A 231 3.08 2.99 12.83
CA ASP A 231 1.93 2.10 12.97
C ASP A 231 2.28 0.89 13.87
N ALA A 232 3.51 0.38 13.81
CA ALA A 232 4.02 -0.64 14.73
C ALA A 232 4.11 -0.12 16.17
N ALA A 233 4.59 1.10 16.38
CA ALA A 233 4.59 1.74 17.69
C ALA A 233 3.17 1.90 18.27
N THR A 234 2.20 2.31 17.44
CA THR A 234 0.78 2.34 17.84
C THR A 234 0.26 0.97 18.22
N TYR A 235 0.63 -0.09 17.48
CA TYR A 235 0.17 -1.44 17.75
C TYR A 235 0.73 -2.02 19.06
N TYR A 236 2.04 -1.88 19.30
CA TYR A 236 2.71 -2.52 20.44
C TYR A 236 2.68 -1.68 21.72
N PHE A 237 2.69 -0.36 21.62
CA PHE A 237 2.79 0.53 22.79
C PHE A 237 1.57 1.42 22.99
N GLY A 238 0.55 1.32 22.13
CA GLY A 238 -0.64 2.18 22.16
C GLY A 238 -0.44 3.55 21.50
N GLY A 239 0.79 3.93 21.16
CA GLY A 239 1.08 5.16 20.46
C GLY A 239 2.58 5.46 20.30
N TRP A 240 2.87 6.53 19.55
CA TRP A 240 4.26 6.95 19.27
C TRP A 240 4.94 7.57 20.49
N ARG A 241 4.18 8.22 21.39
CA ARG A 241 4.72 8.81 22.63
C ARG A 241 5.25 7.69 23.53
N GLU A 242 4.41 6.69 23.74
CA GLU A 242 4.62 5.57 24.63
C GLU A 242 5.82 4.74 24.15
N ALA A 243 5.95 4.53 22.83
CA ALA A 243 7.10 3.87 22.25
C ALA A 243 8.43 4.66 22.42
N ILE A 244 8.37 6.00 22.37
CA ILE A 244 9.53 6.88 22.57
C ILE A 244 9.96 6.85 24.04
N GLU A 245 9.01 6.93 24.97
CA GLU A 245 9.25 6.84 26.41
C GLU A 245 9.81 5.45 26.79
N LYS A 246 9.26 4.37 26.22
CA LYS A 246 9.81 3.00 26.36
C LYS A 246 11.21 2.84 25.78
N ALA A 247 11.58 3.61 24.76
CA ALA A 247 12.94 3.67 24.25
C ALA A 247 13.91 4.46 25.16
N GLY A 248 13.43 4.99 26.30
CA GLY A 248 14.23 5.77 27.26
C GLY A 248 14.45 7.22 26.82
N LEU A 249 13.53 7.77 26.02
CA LEU A 249 13.65 9.09 25.43
C LEU A 249 12.53 10.00 25.93
N ASP A 250 12.86 11.27 26.20
CA ASP A 250 11.87 12.29 26.53
C ASP A 250 11.11 12.72 25.26
N TYR A 251 9.84 12.33 25.18
CA TYR A 251 8.98 12.67 24.05
C TYR A 251 8.76 14.18 23.91
N ASP A 252 8.79 14.95 25.01
CA ASP A 252 8.54 16.39 24.97
C ASP A 252 9.67 17.18 24.31
N GLN A 253 10.89 16.64 24.30
CA GLN A 253 12.03 17.18 23.57
C GLN A 253 12.03 16.76 22.08
N ILE A 254 11.38 15.64 21.75
CA ILE A 254 11.35 15.07 20.41
C ILE A 254 10.19 15.60 19.56
N ARG A 255 9.03 15.88 20.19
CA ARG A 255 7.87 16.37 19.45
C ARG A 255 8.18 17.75 18.87
N LEU A 256 7.83 17.95 17.61
CA LEU A 256 7.85 19.28 17.01
C LEU A 256 6.72 20.10 17.65
N LYS A 257 7.05 20.86 18.70
CA LYS A 257 6.17 21.91 19.20
C LYS A 257 6.14 23.00 18.13
N ARG A 258 5.06 23.10 17.36
CA ARG A 258 4.77 24.36 16.67
C ARG A 258 4.37 25.34 17.77
N PRO A 259 5.06 26.49 17.92
CA PRO A 259 4.66 27.48 18.92
C PRO A 259 3.20 27.84 18.68
N ALA A 260 2.43 27.96 19.76
CA ALA A 260 1.08 28.46 19.65
C ALA A 260 1.14 29.85 19.03
N TYR A 261 0.25 30.14 18.08
CA TYR A 261 0.13 31.47 17.53
C TYR A 261 -0.01 32.49 18.66
N SER A 262 0.85 33.50 18.68
CA SER A 262 0.65 34.70 19.49
C SER A 262 -0.56 35.48 18.97
N ARG A 263 -1.12 36.36 19.81
CA ARG A 263 -2.26 37.22 19.44
C ARG A 263 -1.97 38.00 18.14
N HIS A 264 -0.75 38.52 18.00
CA HIS A 264 -0.33 39.27 16.82
C HIS A 264 -0.24 38.38 15.57
N GLU A 265 0.34 37.19 15.69
CA GLU A 265 0.45 36.27 14.55
C GLU A 265 -0.91 35.76 14.07
N VAL A 266 -1.90 35.59 14.96
CA VAL A 266 -3.28 35.28 14.54
C VAL A 266 -3.81 36.38 13.62
N LEU A 267 -3.67 37.64 14.02
CA LEU A 267 -4.16 38.78 13.24
C LEU A 267 -3.40 38.95 11.92
N SER A 268 -2.06 38.86 11.94
CA SER A 268 -1.25 38.99 10.73
C SER A 268 -1.52 37.85 9.75
N THR A 269 -1.68 36.61 10.24
CA THR A 269 -2.00 35.47 9.38
C THR A 269 -3.43 35.56 8.84
N LEU A 270 -4.41 36.05 9.62
CA LEU A 270 -5.77 36.30 9.11
C LEU A 270 -5.75 37.30 7.95
N ARG A 271 -5.03 38.42 8.09
CA ARG A 271 -4.87 39.42 7.02
C ARG A 271 -4.17 38.85 5.79
N ALA A 272 -3.09 38.09 6.00
CA ALA A 272 -2.38 37.42 4.92
C ALA A 272 -3.27 36.39 4.19
N LEU A 273 -4.08 35.63 4.94
CA LEU A 273 -4.99 34.64 4.37
C LEU A 273 -6.12 35.30 3.58
N ALA A 274 -6.66 36.42 4.06
CA ALA A 274 -7.64 37.20 3.32
C ALA A 274 -7.09 37.76 1.99
N ARG A 275 -5.82 38.19 1.97
CA ARG A 275 -5.14 38.66 0.74
C ARG A 275 -4.84 37.55 -0.25
N THR A 276 -4.29 36.44 0.24
CA THR A 276 -3.81 35.33 -0.61
C THR A 276 -4.95 34.41 -1.05
N HIS A 277 -5.97 34.26 -0.22
CA HIS A 277 -7.11 33.37 -0.44
C HIS A 277 -8.43 34.13 -0.19
N PRO A 278 -8.79 35.11 -1.03
CA PRO A 278 -10.02 35.89 -0.85
C PRO A 278 -11.30 35.06 -0.99
N GLN A 279 -11.20 33.85 -1.54
CA GLN A 279 -12.29 32.90 -1.74
C GLN A 279 -12.50 31.93 -0.57
N THR A 280 -11.68 32.01 0.50
CA THR A 280 -11.80 31.12 1.66
C THR A 280 -13.20 31.22 2.28
N THR A 281 -13.84 30.07 2.49
CA THR A 281 -15.12 29.98 3.21
C THR A 281 -14.89 29.88 4.72
N LEU A 282 -15.91 30.22 5.52
CA LEU A 282 -15.84 30.06 6.98
C LEU A 282 -15.50 28.61 7.37
N THR A 283 -16.08 27.63 6.68
CA THR A 283 -15.75 26.20 6.85
C THR A 283 -14.28 25.92 6.53
N GLY A 284 -13.74 26.53 5.47
CA GLY A 284 -12.32 26.44 5.14
C GLY A 284 -11.43 27.02 6.23
N LEU A 285 -11.81 28.17 6.79
CA LEU A 285 -11.08 28.80 7.90
C LEU A 285 -11.10 27.93 9.17
N HIS A 286 -12.23 27.28 9.49
CA HIS A 286 -12.33 26.36 10.63
C HIS A 286 -11.43 25.11 10.49
N ARG A 287 -11.13 24.69 9.26
CA ARG A 287 -10.20 23.57 9.02
C ARG A 287 -8.73 24.00 9.05
N HIS A 288 -8.46 25.30 9.07
CA HIS A 288 -7.10 25.82 9.13
C HIS A 288 -6.53 25.74 10.55
N ARG A 289 -5.21 25.55 10.67
CA ARG A 289 -4.51 25.48 11.98
C ARG A 289 -4.66 26.74 12.85
N LEU A 290 -5.08 27.86 12.26
CA LEU A 290 -5.33 29.12 12.96
C LEU A 290 -6.52 29.03 13.91
N LYS A 291 -7.46 28.09 13.71
CA LYS A 291 -8.67 27.97 14.54
C LYS A 291 -8.34 27.97 16.04
N SER A 292 -7.38 27.15 16.47
CA SER A 292 -6.99 27.08 17.88
C SER A 292 -6.36 28.38 18.40
N GLY A 293 -5.67 29.14 17.55
CA GLY A 293 -5.14 30.46 17.91
C GLY A 293 -6.25 31.50 18.04
N ILE A 294 -7.23 31.47 17.14
CA ILE A 294 -8.42 32.33 17.19
C ILE A 294 -9.23 32.08 18.47
N GLU A 295 -9.55 30.82 18.75
CA GLU A 295 -10.31 30.40 19.94
C GLU A 295 -9.58 30.79 21.23
N ARG A 296 -8.24 30.68 21.26
CA ARG A 296 -7.43 31.05 22.43
C ARG A 296 -7.42 32.55 22.73
N TRP A 297 -7.32 33.40 21.71
CA TRP A 297 -7.03 34.83 21.90
C TRP A 297 -8.23 35.77 21.68
N PHE A 298 -9.25 35.29 20.96
CA PHE A 298 -10.39 36.10 20.55
C PHE A 298 -11.72 35.39 20.77
N SER A 299 -11.75 34.18 21.35
CA SER A 299 -12.93 33.34 21.63
C SER A 299 -13.75 32.94 20.39
N THR A 300 -14.17 33.92 19.57
CA THR A 300 -14.91 33.76 18.33
C THR A 300 -14.09 34.22 17.12
N VAL A 301 -14.42 33.66 15.94
CA VAL A 301 -13.84 34.10 14.66
C VAL A 301 -14.18 35.56 14.37
N ASP A 302 -15.39 36.01 14.74
CA ASP A 302 -15.84 37.38 14.47
C ASP A 302 -15.12 38.43 15.28
N GLU A 303 -14.75 38.14 16.52
CA GLU A 303 -13.86 39.01 17.30
C GLU A 303 -12.47 39.11 16.68
N ALA A 304 -11.92 37.98 16.23
CA ALA A 304 -10.62 37.98 15.56
C ALA A 304 -10.65 38.77 14.23
N LEU A 305 -11.74 38.66 13.46
CA LEU A 305 -11.91 39.40 12.21
C LEU A 305 -12.10 40.90 12.45
N ARG A 306 -12.88 41.29 13.47
CA ARG A 306 -13.01 42.69 13.90
C ARG A 306 -11.65 43.26 14.31
N ALA A 307 -10.90 42.55 15.15
CA ALA A 307 -9.55 42.96 15.55
C ALA A 307 -8.56 42.98 14.38
N ALA A 308 -8.74 42.10 13.39
CA ALA A 308 -7.95 42.09 12.17
C ALA A 308 -8.33 43.20 11.18
N LYS A 309 -9.45 43.91 11.41
CA LYS A 309 -10.06 44.88 10.50
C LYS A 309 -10.43 44.27 9.14
N LEU A 310 -10.96 43.04 9.17
CA LEU A 310 -11.40 42.32 7.98
C LEU A 310 -12.93 42.32 7.90
N SER A 311 -13.47 42.81 6.79
CA SER A 311 -14.90 42.80 6.48
C SER A 311 -15.18 41.95 5.23
N GLY A 312 -16.35 41.30 5.18
CA GLY A 312 -16.77 40.50 4.02
C GLY A 312 -15.98 39.19 3.77
N TRP A 313 -15.04 38.86 4.65
CA TRP A 313 -14.21 37.66 4.59
C TRP A 313 -14.17 37.00 5.98
N PRO A 314 -14.18 35.65 6.10
CA PRO A 314 -14.28 34.66 5.04
C PRO A 314 -15.70 34.59 4.47
N ARG A 315 -15.86 34.03 3.27
CA ARG A 315 -17.17 33.82 2.65
C ARG A 315 -18.02 32.93 3.54
N ARG A 316 -19.15 33.45 3.99
CA ARG A 316 -20.18 32.67 4.66
C ARG A 316 -21.11 32.17 3.58
N ASP A 317 -21.17 30.86 3.37
CA ASP A 317 -22.26 30.26 2.60
C ASP A 317 -23.56 30.54 3.37
N ARG A 318 -24.22 31.66 3.05
CA ARG A 318 -25.61 31.86 3.45
C ARG A 318 -26.39 30.79 2.70
N ARG A 319 -26.60 29.63 3.33
CA ARG A 319 -27.60 28.67 2.88
C ARG A 319 -28.89 29.48 2.75
N GLN A 320 -29.43 29.59 1.54
CA GLN A 320 -30.75 30.19 1.37
C GLN A 320 -31.70 29.45 2.32
N PRO A 321 -32.51 30.17 3.11
CA PRO A 321 -33.42 29.55 4.07
C PRO A 321 -34.27 28.49 3.37
N MET A 322 -34.59 27.39 4.03
CA MET A 322 -35.42 26.36 3.38
C MET A 322 -36.80 26.96 3.06
N LEU A 323 -37.38 26.62 1.91
CA LEU A 323 -38.71 27.11 1.54
C LEU A 323 -39.75 26.61 2.54
N THR A 324 -40.68 27.46 2.93
CA THR A 324 -41.86 27.08 3.72
C THR A 324 -42.82 26.23 2.89
N ALA A 325 -43.80 25.58 3.53
CA ALA A 325 -44.81 24.78 2.82
C ALA A 325 -45.66 25.63 1.84
N SER A 326 -45.95 26.90 2.17
CA SER A 326 -46.68 27.80 1.28
C SER A 326 -45.82 28.22 0.08
N GLU A 327 -44.57 28.62 0.30
CA GLU A 327 -43.61 28.99 -0.75
C GLU A 327 -43.33 27.81 -1.69
N THR A 328 -43.19 26.60 -1.14
CA THR A 328 -42.98 25.38 -1.93
C THR A 328 -44.17 25.14 -2.88
N ARG A 329 -45.41 25.28 -2.40
CA ARG A 329 -46.62 25.14 -3.23
C ARG A 329 -46.71 26.24 -4.30
N ALA A 330 -46.35 27.48 -3.95
CA ALA A 330 -46.33 28.60 -4.89
C ALA A 330 -45.31 28.35 -6.02
N LEU A 331 -44.11 27.89 -5.69
CA LEU A 331 -43.07 27.59 -6.68
C LEU A 331 -43.40 26.39 -7.56
N ILE A 332 -44.05 25.35 -7.00
CA ILE A 332 -44.57 24.22 -7.79
C ILE A 332 -45.60 24.71 -8.82
N ARG A 333 -46.56 25.55 -8.40
CA ARG A 333 -47.56 26.14 -9.31
C ARG A 333 -46.90 27.04 -10.37
N ALA A 334 -45.94 27.87 -9.98
CA ALA A 334 -45.20 28.72 -10.91
C ALA A 334 -44.39 27.90 -11.93
N ARG A 335 -43.79 26.78 -11.50
CA ARG A 335 -43.06 25.87 -12.39
C ARG A 335 -44.01 25.22 -13.42
N ARG A 336 -45.21 24.82 -12.99
CA ARG A 336 -46.27 24.29 -13.87
C ARG A 336 -46.76 25.35 -14.87
N ALA A 337 -47.01 26.57 -14.42
CA ALA A 337 -47.46 27.66 -15.28
C ALA A 337 -46.45 27.98 -16.41
N ARG A 338 -45.16 27.73 -16.18
CA ARG A 338 -44.10 27.87 -17.19
C ARG A 338 -43.94 26.65 -18.11
N GLY A 339 -44.78 25.62 -17.96
CA GLY A 339 -44.68 24.38 -18.74
C GLY A 339 -43.42 23.56 -18.47
N LEU A 340 -42.72 23.80 -17.36
CA LEU A 340 -41.47 23.11 -17.06
C LEU A 340 -41.72 21.66 -16.59
N PRO A 341 -40.78 20.72 -16.83
CA PRO A 341 -40.97 19.34 -16.41
C PRO A 341 -41.14 19.20 -14.90
N MET A 342 -42.18 18.48 -14.49
CA MET A 342 -42.59 18.34 -13.07
C MET A 342 -42.13 17.02 -12.44
N PHE A 343 -41.50 16.12 -13.18
CA PHE A 343 -40.96 14.89 -12.62
C PHE A 343 -39.71 15.18 -11.76
N ARG A 344 -39.55 14.41 -10.67
CA ARG A 344 -38.57 14.66 -9.62
C ARG A 344 -37.13 14.86 -10.14
N THR A 345 -36.71 14.07 -11.13
CA THR A 345 -35.33 14.12 -11.65
C THR A 345 -35.02 15.42 -12.40
N ALA A 346 -35.98 16.01 -13.11
CA ALA A 346 -35.80 17.33 -13.73
C ALA A 346 -35.75 18.43 -12.67
N VAL A 347 -36.65 18.39 -11.68
CA VAL A 347 -36.69 19.39 -10.61
C VAL A 347 -35.41 19.34 -9.77
N LEU A 348 -34.89 18.15 -9.46
CA LEU A 348 -33.62 18.00 -8.74
C LEU A 348 -32.42 18.55 -9.54
N ARG A 349 -32.47 18.52 -10.87
CA ARG A 349 -31.43 19.09 -11.72
C ARG A 349 -31.51 20.61 -11.72
N ASP A 350 -32.71 21.15 -11.89
CA ASP A 350 -32.93 22.58 -12.11
C ASP A 350 -33.02 23.38 -10.82
N ASP A 351 -33.66 22.82 -9.79
CA ASP A 351 -33.92 23.46 -8.50
C ASP A 351 -33.87 22.45 -7.34
N ARG A 352 -32.65 22.20 -6.89
CA ARG A 352 -32.37 21.33 -5.73
C ARG A 352 -32.97 21.85 -4.42
N ARG A 353 -33.27 23.15 -4.31
CA ARG A 353 -33.85 23.73 -3.09
C ARG A 353 -35.35 23.44 -3.06
N LEU A 354 -36.04 23.57 -4.19
CA LEU A 354 -37.45 23.23 -4.34
C LEU A 354 -37.72 21.74 -4.13
N GLU A 355 -36.91 20.84 -4.72
CA GLU A 355 -37.10 19.38 -4.53
C GLU A 355 -36.93 18.97 -3.06
N ARG A 356 -35.88 19.48 -2.41
CA ARG A 356 -35.62 19.22 -0.98
C ARG A 356 -36.70 19.79 -0.08
N ALA A 357 -37.22 20.98 -0.40
CA ALA A 357 -38.34 21.56 0.33
C ALA A 357 -39.62 20.73 0.15
N GLY A 358 -39.89 20.21 -1.06
CA GLY A 358 -40.99 19.29 -1.32
C GLY A 358 -40.87 18.00 -0.49
N ALA A 359 -39.69 17.40 -0.44
CA ALA A 359 -39.43 16.23 0.39
C ALA A 359 -39.60 16.52 1.89
N ARG A 360 -39.10 17.65 2.38
CA ARG A 360 -39.13 18.02 3.80
C ARG A 360 -40.52 18.44 4.29
N ASN A 361 -41.24 19.25 3.51
CA ASN A 361 -42.52 19.84 3.93
C ASN A 361 -43.72 18.91 3.72
N PHE A 362 -43.61 17.96 2.78
CA PHE A 362 -44.74 17.10 2.38
C PHE A 362 -44.40 15.60 2.40
N GLY A 363 -43.22 15.20 2.87
CA GLY A 363 -42.79 13.80 2.92
C GLY A 363 -42.42 13.18 1.56
N GLY A 364 -42.41 13.96 0.48
CA GLY A 364 -42.01 13.50 -0.83
C GLY A 364 -42.45 14.42 -1.97
N TRP A 365 -41.78 14.33 -3.13
CA TRP A 365 -42.06 15.21 -4.27
C TRP A 365 -43.47 15.01 -4.84
N LEU A 366 -43.96 13.77 -4.95
CA LEU A 366 -45.32 13.48 -5.40
C LEU A 366 -46.38 14.05 -4.43
N ALA A 367 -46.14 13.98 -3.13
CA ALA A 367 -47.03 14.56 -2.13
C ALA A 367 -47.03 16.10 -2.22
N ALA A 368 -45.88 16.72 -2.48
CA ALA A 368 -45.79 18.16 -2.71
C ALA A 368 -46.56 18.60 -3.97
N LEU A 369 -46.54 17.81 -5.06
CA LEU A 369 -47.32 18.07 -6.27
C LEU A 369 -48.83 18.00 -5.99
N ARG A 370 -49.30 16.97 -5.28
CA ARG A 370 -50.70 16.85 -4.85
C ARG A 370 -51.12 18.02 -3.96
N ALA A 371 -50.30 18.37 -2.97
CA ALA A 371 -50.55 19.50 -2.07
C ALA A 371 -50.57 20.87 -2.78
N ALA A 372 -49.97 20.96 -3.97
CA ALA A 372 -50.00 22.13 -4.84
C ALA A 372 -51.11 22.09 -5.89
N GLY A 373 -52.00 21.08 -5.88
CA GLY A 373 -53.08 20.92 -6.86
C GLY A 373 -52.62 20.48 -8.25
N VAL A 374 -51.46 19.82 -8.34
CA VAL A 374 -50.94 19.27 -9.59
C VAL A 374 -51.23 17.78 -9.65
N GLU A 375 -52.22 17.40 -10.46
CA GLU A 375 -52.49 16.00 -10.77
C GLU A 375 -51.36 15.42 -11.63
N VAL A 376 -50.77 14.33 -11.17
CA VAL A 376 -49.71 13.61 -11.88
C VAL A 376 -50.30 12.30 -12.35
N VAL A 377 -50.70 12.25 -13.63
CA VAL A 377 -51.04 11.00 -14.28
C VAL A 377 -49.75 10.21 -14.43
N SER A 378 -49.68 9.05 -13.76
CA SER A 378 -48.54 8.15 -13.81
C SER A 378 -48.36 7.63 -15.25
N SER A 379 -47.42 8.19 -16.00
CA SER A 379 -46.91 7.62 -17.25
C SER A 379 -45.95 6.45 -16.98
N ARG A 380 -46.45 5.45 -16.24
CA ARG A 380 -45.91 4.10 -16.18
C ARG A 380 -47.07 3.14 -16.15
N GLY A 381 -47.39 2.60 -17.33
CA GLY A 381 -48.28 1.46 -17.47
C GLY A 381 -47.70 0.25 -16.74
N GLN A 382 -48.38 -0.17 -15.69
CA GLN A 382 -48.42 -1.55 -15.21
C GLN A 382 -49.81 -1.75 -14.60
N LEU A 383 -50.74 -2.24 -15.43
CA LEU A 383 -51.96 -2.89 -14.97
C LEU A 383 -51.55 -4.16 -14.22
N THR A 384 -51.52 -4.10 -12.90
CA THR A 384 -51.50 -5.29 -12.07
C THR A 384 -52.87 -5.96 -12.17
N LYS A 385 -52.89 -7.14 -12.82
CA LYS A 385 -53.98 -8.12 -12.73
C LYS A 385 -54.38 -8.37 -11.27
N LYS A 386 -55.64 -8.14 -10.94
CA LYS A 386 -56.45 -8.78 -9.88
C LYS A 386 -57.84 -8.14 -9.94
N ASN A 387 -58.97 -8.82 -9.92
CA ASN A 387 -59.31 -10.23 -9.97
C ASN A 387 -60.80 -10.21 -10.37
N ARG A 388 -61.19 -11.01 -11.37
CA ARG A 388 -62.57 -11.46 -11.49
C ARG A 388 -62.84 -12.41 -10.32
N ARG A 389 -63.84 -12.10 -9.50
CA ARG A 389 -64.87 -13.03 -9.03
C ARG A 389 -66.04 -12.23 -8.54
#